data_AF-A0AAV5E5X7-F1
#
_entry.id   AF-A0AAV5E5X7-F1
#
_cell.length_a   1.000
_cell.length_b   1.000
_cell.length_c   1.000
_cell.angle_alpha   90.00
_cell.angle_beta   90.00
_cell.angle_gamma   90.00
#
_symmetry.space_group_name_H-M   'P 1'
#
loop_
_entity.id
_entity.type
_entity.pdbx_description
1 polymer ?
#
loop_
_entity_poly.entity_id
_entity_poly.type
_entity_poly.pdbx_seq_one_letter_code
_entity_poly.pdbx_strand_id
1 'polypeptide(L)' 'MLTEKNNVSSFGVVLLELVTGKPPILEASENGHIIQWVRERTESGDIESIADPNMKDQYDVNCLCKVLILFLNCYHY' A
#
# COMPACT_ATOMS: atom_id res chain seq x y z
N MET A 1 15.36 18.84 -9.49
CA MET A 1 15.74 17.79 -10.46
C MET A 1 14.99 16.53 -10.06
N LEU A 2 14.05 16.10 -10.91
CA LEU A 2 13.25 14.89 -10.77
C LEU A 2 14.17 13.69 -11.02
N THR A 3 14.88 13.24 -9.99
CA THR A 3 15.71 12.06 -10.07
C THR A 3 14.83 10.82 -9.94
N GLU A 4 15.18 9.79 -10.70
CA GLU A 4 14.48 8.52 -10.94
C GLU A 4 13.89 7.80 -9.69
N LYS A 5 14.26 8.20 -8.46
CA LYS A 5 13.59 7.82 -7.20
C LYS A 5 12.13 8.26 -7.10
N ASN A 6 11.67 9.25 -7.88
CA ASN A 6 10.30 9.76 -7.79
C ASN A 6 9.26 8.96 -8.62
N ASN A 7 9.69 8.23 -9.65
CA ASN A 7 8.78 7.46 -10.52
C ASN A 7 8.42 6.09 -9.94
N VAL A 8 9.34 5.48 -9.20
CA VAL A 8 9.10 4.20 -8.49
C VAL A 8 8.13 4.40 -7.33
N SER A 9 8.24 5.54 -6.62
CA SER A 9 7.30 5.94 -5.57
C SER A 9 5.90 6.23 -6.07
N SER A 10 5.73 6.75 -7.29
CA SER A 10 4.40 7.03 -7.85
C SER A 10 3.70 5.77 -8.33
N PHE A 11 4.41 4.82 -8.96
CA PHE A 11 3.80 3.54 -9.35
C PHE A 11 3.38 2.70 -8.13
N GLY A 12 4.20 2.70 -7.08
CA GLY A 12 3.88 1.98 -5.86
C GLY A 12 2.66 2.56 -5.13
N VAL A 13 2.52 3.90 -5.08
CA VAL A 13 1.32 4.54 -4.52
C VAL A 13 0.07 4.18 -5.31
N VAL A 14 0.13 4.18 -6.65
CA VAL A 14 -1.00 3.75 -7.50
C VAL A 14 -1.36 2.28 -7.26
N LEU A 15 -0.37 1.40 -7.09
CA LEU A 15 -0.59 0.01 -6.71
C LEU A 15 -1.31 -0.11 -5.37
N LEU A 16 -0.90 0.66 -4.36
CA LEU A 16 -1.59 0.69 -3.08
C LEU A 16 -3.02 1.24 -3.22
N GLU A 17 -3.23 2.27 -4.02
CA GLU A 17 -4.57 2.81 -4.32
C GLU A 17 -5.49 1.74 -4.91
N LEU A 18 -4.99 0.97 -5.89
CA LEU A 18 -5.74 -0.11 -6.53
C LEU A 18 -6.04 -1.28 -5.60
N VAL A 19 -5.07 -1.63 -4.75
CA VAL A 19 -5.19 -2.76 -3.82
C VAL A 19 -6.08 -2.42 -2.63
N THR A 20 -6.02 -1.18 -2.14
CA THR A 20 -6.74 -0.75 -0.94
C THR A 20 -8.07 -0.07 -1.22
N GLY A 21 -8.27 0.43 -2.44
CA GLY A 21 -9.39 1.29 -2.79
C GLY A 21 -9.36 2.64 -2.05
N LYS A 22 -8.22 3.03 -1.45
CA LYS A 22 -8.06 4.25 -0.66
C LYS A 22 -7.18 5.27 -1.38
N PRO A 23 -7.45 6.58 -1.22
CA PRO A 23 -6.61 7.61 -1.79
C PRO A 23 -5.19 7.62 -1.19
N PRO A 24 -4.19 8.18 -1.89
CA PRO A 24 -2.80 8.24 -1.44
C PRO A 24 -2.62 8.97 -0.11
N ILE A 25 -3.44 10.00 0.08
CA ILE A 25 -3.47 10.86 1.24
C ILE A 25 -4.73 10.52 2.02
N LEU A 26 -4.54 10.01 3.23
CA LEU A 26 -5.63 9.66 4.14
C LEU A 26 -5.84 10.84 5.08
N GLU A 27 -6.88 11.65 4.84
CA GLU A 27 -7.19 12.82 5.68
C GLU A 27 -7.52 12.46 7.14
N ALA A 28 -7.79 11.18 7.42
CA ALA A 28 -8.21 10.69 8.73
C ALA A 28 -7.09 10.12 9.62
N SER A 29 -5.84 9.99 9.13
CA SER A 29 -4.72 9.55 9.96
C SER A 29 -3.77 10.73 10.24
N GLU A 30 -3.37 10.90 11.50
CA GLU A 30 -2.45 11.96 11.95
C GLU A 30 -1.09 11.97 11.21
N ASN A 31 -0.79 10.94 10.42
CA ASN A 31 0.43 10.79 9.60
C ASN A 31 0.18 10.57 8.09
N GLY A 32 -1.01 10.93 7.58
CA GLY A 32 -1.29 11.40 6.21
C GLY A 32 -1.00 10.54 4.97
N HIS A 33 -0.23 9.45 5.05
CA HIS A 33 0.19 8.68 3.87
C HIS A 33 -0.30 7.23 3.93
N ILE A 34 -0.89 6.77 2.83
CA ILE A 34 -1.31 5.36 2.62
C ILE A 34 -0.21 4.35 2.95
N ILE A 35 1.05 4.73 2.72
CA ILE A 35 2.26 3.94 2.99
C ILE A 35 2.36 3.60 4.48
N GLN A 36 2.16 4.59 5.35
CA GLN A 36 2.27 4.43 6.79
C GLN A 36 1.15 3.52 7.31
N TRP A 37 -0.07 3.72 6.82
CA TRP A 37 -1.21 2.89 7.16
C TRP A 37 -1.02 1.43 6.73
N VAL A 38 -0.57 1.20 5.49
CA VAL A 38 -0.25 -0.15 4.98
C VAL A 38 0.83 -0.81 5.82
N ARG A 39 1.86 -0.06 6.21
CA ARG A 39 2.96 -0.57 7.04
C ARG A 39 2.45 -1.02 8.41
N GLU A 40 1.68 -0.19 9.09
CA GLU A 40 1.10 -0.50 10.40
C GLU A 40 0.21 -1.75 10.35
N ARG A 41 -0.63 -1.87 9.32
CA ARG A 41 -1.49 -3.04 9.11
C ARG A 41 -0.73 -4.31 8.77
N THR A 42 0.35 -4.17 7.98
CA THR A 42 1.22 -5.29 7.64
C THR A 42 2.00 -5.77 8.87
N GLU A 43 2.52 -4.84 9.68
CA GLU A 43 3.24 -5.13 10.93
C GLU A 43 2.31 -5.73 12.00
N SER A 44 1.02 -5.35 12.02
CA SER A 44 0.01 -5.95 12.91
C SER A 44 -0.51 -7.31 12.43
N GLY A 45 -0.12 -7.77 11.24
CA GLY A 45 -0.62 -9.01 10.62
C GLY A 45 -2.06 -8.94 10.11
N ASP A 46 -2.63 -7.73 10.02
CA ASP A 46 -4.02 -7.49 9.60
C ASP A 46 -4.05 -7.12 8.11
N ILE A 47 -3.64 -8.06 7.27
CA ILE A 47 -3.47 -7.84 5.83
C ILE A 47 -4.81 -7.85 5.08
N GLU A 48 -5.80 -8.58 5.60
CA GLU A 48 -7.14 -8.61 5.00
C GLU A 48 -7.84 -7.24 5.08
N SER A 49 -7.57 -6.44 6.11
CA SER A 49 -8.11 -5.08 6.21
C SER A 49 -7.46 -4.08 5.24
N ILE A 50 -6.32 -4.46 4.63
CA ILE A 50 -5.65 -3.68 3.59
C ILE A 50 -6.38 -3.80 2.26
N ALA A 51 -7.02 -4.94 1.97
CA ALA A 51 -7.69 -5.16 0.71
C ALA A 51 -8.91 -4.24 0.52
N ASP A 52 -9.14 -3.81 -0.73
CA ASP A 52 -10.32 -3.05 -1.10
C ASP A 52 -11.59 -3.90 -0.81
N PRO A 53 -12.53 -3.39 0.02
CA PRO A 53 -13.81 -4.05 0.27
C PRO A 53 -14.60 -4.39 -1.00
N ASN A 54 -14.38 -3.65 -2.09
CA ASN A 54 -15.02 -3.88 -3.39
C ASN A 54 -14.48 -5.11 -4.12
N MET A 55 -13.30 -5.64 -3.73
CA MET A 55 -12.75 -6.88 -4.30
C MET A 55 -13.55 -8.12 -3.87
N LYS A 56 -14.42 -8.04 -2.85
CA LYS A 56 -15.32 -9.13 -2.41
C LYS A 56 -14.61 -10.49 -2.26
N ASP A 57 -13.43 -10.48 -1.64
CA ASP A 57 -12.60 -11.68 -1.42
C ASP A 57 -12.14 -12.40 -2.71
N GLN A 58 -12.22 -11.73 -3.86
CA GLN A 58 -11.69 -12.23 -5.14
C GLN A 58 -10.19 -11.91 -5.30
N TYR A 59 -9.43 -12.08 -4.23
CA TYR A 59 -7.99 -11.88 -4.21
C TYR A 59 -7.31 -13.00 -3.43
N ASP A 60 -6.10 -13.38 -3.86
CA ASP A 60 -5.28 -14.32 -3.10
C ASP A 60 -4.49 -13.52 -2.04
N VAL A 61 -4.69 -13.85 -0.77
CA VAL A 61 -4.00 -13.22 0.37
C VAL A 61 -2.48 -13.35 0.24
N ASN A 62 -1.95 -14.44 -0.34
CA ASN A 62 -0.52 -14.56 -0.62
C ASN A 62 -0.04 -13.60 -1.70
N CYS A 63 -0.85 -13.37 -2.74
CA CYS A 63 -0.55 -12.37 -3.76
C CYS A 63 -0.56 -10.97 -3.15
N LEU A 64 -1.56 -10.67 -2.32
CA LEU A 64 -1.67 -9.42 -1.59
C LEU A 64 -0.44 -9.18 -0.69
N CYS A 65 -0.07 -10.16 0.15
CA CYS A 65 1.15 -10.13 0.95
C CYS A 65 2.40 -9.87 0.12
N LYS A 66 2.56 -10.56 -1.02
CA LYS A 66 3.74 -10.40 -1.89
C LYS A 66 3.83 -8.98 -2.47
N VAL A 67 2.71 -8.40 -2.90
CA VAL A 67 2.66 -7.04 -3.42
C VAL A 67 3.04 -6.03 -2.35
N LEU A 68 2.50 -6.18 -1.13
CA LEU A 68 2.81 -5.31 0.00
C LEU A 68 4.27 -5.43 0.44
N ILE A 69 4.81 -6.65 0.53
CA ILE A 69 6.21 -6.91 0.86
C ILE A 69 7.14 -6.34 -0.22
N LEU A 70 6.82 -6.51 -1.51
CA LEU A 70 7.59 -5.94 -2.62
C LEU A 70 7.64 -4.43 -2.50
N PHE A 71 6.49 -3.80 -2.27
CA PHE A 71 6.38 -2.36 -2.10
C PHE A 71 7.18 -1.86 -0.89
N LEU A 72 7.02 -2.48 0.29
CA LEU A 72 7.73 -2.09 1.50
C LEU A 72 9.26 -2.29 1.39
N ASN A 73 9.72 -3.34 0.69
CA ASN A 73 11.15 -3.55 0.42
C ASN A 73 11.70 -2.54 -0.60
N CYS A 74 10.90 -2.12 -1.60
CA CYS A 74 11.29 -1.07 -2.53
C CYS A 74 11.44 0.32 -1.85
N TYR A 75 10.79 0.54 -0.71
CA TYR A 75 10.94 1.75 0.11
C TYR A 75 12.12 1.69 1.11
N HIS A 76 12.89 0.61 1.15
CA HIS A 76 14.10 0.49 1.95
C HIS A 76 15.31 1.03 1.16
N TYR A 77 15.37 2.36 0.89
CA TYR A 77 16.61 3.12 0.61
C TYR A 77 16.43 4.65 0.58
#